data_AF-A0A7Y3F2A0-F1
#
_entry.id   AF-A0A7Y3F2A0-F1
#
_cell.length_a   1.000
_cell.length_b   1.000
_cell.length_c   1.000
_cell.angle_alpha   90.00
_cell.angle_beta   90.00
_cell.angle_gamma   90.00
#
_symmetry.space_group_name_H-M   'P 1'
#
loop_
_entity.id
_entity.type
_entity.pdbx_description
1 polymer ?
#
loop_
_entity_poly.entity_id
_entity_poly.type
_entity_poly.pdbx_seq_one_letter_code
_entity_poly.pdbx_strand_id
1 'polypeptide(L)'
;MKNIQVLIISALVMVLSSPALAKKETRKEKQTRLDAACEVAREKKLAPMRARFVKDCVANKELPSQKECETFYADYGGRMGGRAPLFYDLPECVTAFEFEQGVRQPD
;
A
#
# COMPACT_ATOMS: atom_id res chain seq x y z
N MET A 1 -16.02 -37.45 -39.65
CA MET A 1 -16.34 -36.24 -38.85
C MET A 1 -16.18 -36.47 -37.34
N LYS A 2 -16.62 -37.60 -36.80
CA LYS A 2 -16.50 -37.95 -35.36
C LYS A 2 -15.04 -38.00 -34.86
N ASN A 3 -14.12 -38.52 -35.68
CA ASN A 3 -12.68 -38.62 -35.34
C ASN A 3 -11.96 -37.26 -35.36
N ILE A 4 -12.40 -36.34 -36.22
CA ILE A 4 -11.87 -34.96 -36.29
C ILE A 4 -12.38 -34.14 -35.11
N GLN A 5 -13.65 -34.33 -34.70
CA GLN A 5 -14.20 -33.73 -33.47
C GLN A 5 -13.45 -34.19 -32.22
N VAL A 6 -13.11 -35.47 -32.10
CA VAL A 6 -12.34 -36.00 -30.97
C VAL A 6 -10.93 -35.39 -30.90
N LEU A 7 -10.26 -35.19 -32.04
CA LEU A 7 -8.94 -34.56 -32.09
C LEU A 7 -8.97 -33.08 -31.70
N ILE A 8 -10.00 -32.34 -32.11
CA ILE A 8 -10.17 -30.92 -31.75
C ILE A 8 -10.46 -30.77 -30.25
N ILE A 9 -11.29 -31.66 -29.67
CA ILE A 9 -11.58 -31.65 -28.23
C ILE A 9 -10.33 -32.00 -27.42
N SER A 10 -9.51 -32.97 -27.87
CA SER A 10 -8.25 -33.30 -27.18
C SER A 10 -7.22 -32.16 -27.21
N ALA A 11 -7.17 -31.38 -28.29
CA ALA A 11 -6.26 -30.25 -28.40
C ALA A 11 -6.69 -29.05 -27.53
N LEU A 12 -8.00 -28.83 -27.37
CA LEU A 12 -8.54 -27.74 -26.55
C LEU A 12 -8.31 -27.97 -25.05
N VAL A 13 -8.33 -29.22 -24.59
CA VAL A 13 -8.06 -29.58 -23.18
C VAL A 13 -6.60 -29.36 -22.80
N MET A 14 -5.63 -29.56 -23.72
CA MET A 14 -4.21 -29.31 -23.43
C MET A 14 -3.86 -27.83 -23.26
N VAL A 15 -4.60 -26.91 -23.89
CA VAL A 15 -4.35 -25.46 -23.78
C VAL A 15 -4.74 -24.94 -22.39
N LEU A 16 -5.76 -25.52 -21.76
CA LEU A 16 -6.27 -25.15 -20.43
C LEU A 16 -5.37 -25.63 -19.28
N SER A 17 -4.48 -26.59 -19.53
CA SER A 17 -3.53 -27.12 -18.53
C SER A 17 -2.24 -26.31 -18.42
N SER A 18 -2.10 -25.23 -19.19
CA SER A 18 -0.95 -24.33 -19.04
C SER A 18 -1.00 -23.79 -17.61
N PRO A 19 -0.01 -24.08 -16.75
CA PRO A 19 0.08 -23.37 -15.48
C PRO A 19 0.28 -21.92 -15.88
N ALA A 20 -0.79 -21.12 -15.79
CA ALA A 20 -0.73 -19.69 -15.97
C ALA A 20 0.48 -19.23 -15.18
N LEU A 21 1.50 -18.72 -15.89
CA LEU A 21 2.82 -18.39 -15.39
C LEU A 21 2.69 -17.79 -13.99
N ALA A 22 2.93 -18.62 -12.96
CA ALA A 22 3.09 -18.16 -11.61
C ALA A 22 4.43 -17.43 -11.60
N LYS A 23 4.43 -16.19 -12.11
CA LYS A 23 5.59 -15.34 -12.14
C LYS A 23 5.98 -15.19 -10.68
N LYS A 24 7.12 -15.79 -10.31
CA LYS A 24 7.63 -15.68 -8.95
C LYS A 24 7.76 -14.20 -8.66
N GLU A 25 7.02 -13.73 -7.65
CA GLU A 25 7.13 -12.35 -7.19
C GLU A 25 8.60 -12.07 -6.86
N THR A 26 9.16 -11.07 -7.50
CA THR A 26 10.50 -10.63 -7.20
C THR A 26 10.52 -10.01 -5.80
N ARG A 27 11.69 -10.03 -5.13
CA ARG A 27 11.84 -9.40 -3.82
C ARG A 27 11.42 -7.92 -3.85
N LYS A 28 11.74 -7.21 -4.94
CA LYS A 28 11.37 -5.80 -5.14
C LYS A 28 9.86 -5.62 -5.21
N GLU A 29 9.15 -6.44 -5.99
CA GLU A 29 7.68 -6.41 -6.06
C GLU A 29 7.06 -6.70 -4.68
N LYS A 30 7.62 -7.67 -3.94
CA LYS A 30 7.19 -7.97 -2.57
C LYS A 30 7.40 -6.78 -1.63
N GLN A 31 8.55 -6.12 -1.66
CA GLN A 31 8.83 -4.93 -0.85
C GLN A 31 7.83 -3.82 -1.17
N THR A 32 7.64 -3.49 -2.46
CA THR A 32 6.69 -2.47 -2.88
C THR A 32 5.26 -2.77 -2.42
N ARG A 33 4.83 -4.03 -2.44
CA ARG A 33 3.52 -4.43 -1.90
C ARG A 33 3.42 -4.22 -0.39
N LEU A 34 4.46 -4.59 0.37
CA LEU A 34 4.48 -4.41 1.82
C LEU A 34 4.49 -2.92 2.20
N ASP A 35 5.28 -2.11 1.51
CA ASP A 35 5.32 -0.66 1.70
C ASP A 35 3.94 -0.03 1.41
N ALA A 36 3.29 -0.44 0.32
CA ALA A 36 1.94 0.01 -0.01
C ALA A 36 0.92 -0.38 1.06
N ALA A 37 1.02 -1.60 1.63
CA ALA A 37 0.15 -2.02 2.72
C ALA A 37 0.37 -1.18 3.99
N CYS A 38 1.63 -0.86 4.32
CA CYS A 38 1.97 0.06 5.40
C CYS A 38 1.32 1.44 5.18
N GLU A 39 1.52 2.07 4.03
CA GLU A 39 1.00 3.41 3.77
C GLU A 39 -0.54 3.45 3.76
N VAL A 40 -1.20 2.40 3.25
CA VAL A 40 -2.67 2.27 3.35
C VAL A 40 -3.13 2.19 4.82
N ALA A 41 -2.43 1.41 5.65
CA ALA A 41 -2.75 1.29 7.07
C ALA A 41 -2.52 2.61 7.81
N ARG A 42 -1.42 3.32 7.51
CA ARG A 42 -1.11 4.65 8.04
C ARG A 42 -2.18 5.66 7.66
N GLU A 43 -2.57 5.71 6.39
CA GLU A 43 -3.57 6.69 5.93
C GLU A 43 -4.93 6.49 6.58
N LYS A 44 -5.34 5.24 6.85
CA LYS A 44 -6.54 4.94 7.64
C LYS A 44 -6.51 5.52 9.05
N LYS A 45 -5.33 5.67 9.66
CA LYS A 45 -5.15 6.33 10.98
C LYS A 45 -5.05 7.84 10.85
N LEU A 46 -4.37 8.33 9.82
CA LEU A 46 -4.08 9.75 9.62
C LEU A 46 -5.30 10.54 9.14
N ALA A 47 -6.03 10.04 8.14
CA ALA A 47 -7.18 10.73 7.55
C ALA A 47 -8.23 11.22 8.57
N PRO A 48 -8.74 10.40 9.51
CA PRO A 48 -9.72 10.88 10.49
C PRO A 48 -9.14 11.94 11.44
N MET A 49 -7.84 11.88 11.75
CA MET A 49 -7.20 12.90 12.58
C MET A 49 -7.00 14.21 11.83
N ARG A 50 -6.57 14.16 10.56
CA ARG A 50 -6.49 15.35 9.70
C ARG A 50 -7.85 16.03 9.61
N ALA A 51 -8.90 15.26 9.34
CA ALA A 51 -10.27 15.78 9.30
C ALA A 51 -10.68 16.44 10.63
N ARG A 52 -10.31 15.84 11.77
CA ARG A 52 -10.54 16.43 13.09
C ARG A 52 -9.78 17.75 13.26
N PHE A 53 -8.49 17.81 12.93
CA PHE A 53 -7.70 19.03 13.07
C PHE A 53 -8.18 20.15 12.14
N VAL A 54 -8.59 19.82 10.91
CA VAL A 54 -9.22 20.78 10.00
C VAL A 54 -10.49 21.34 10.61
N LYS A 55 -11.35 20.47 11.18
CA LYS A 55 -12.59 20.90 11.85
C LYS A 55 -12.30 21.83 13.02
N ASP A 56 -11.33 21.46 13.87
CA ASP A 56 -10.94 22.25 15.05
C ASP A 56 -10.36 23.60 14.62
N CYS A 57 -9.49 23.63 13.61
CA CYS A 57 -8.92 24.84 13.00
C CYS A 57 -10.00 25.82 12.51
N VAL A 58 -11.00 25.31 11.77
CA VAL A 58 -12.12 26.12 11.28
C VAL A 58 -12.98 26.63 12.43
N ALA A 59 -13.30 25.76 13.40
CA ALA A 59 -14.13 26.12 14.56
C ALA A 59 -13.48 27.23 15.42
N ASN A 60 -12.16 27.16 15.58
CA ASN A 60 -11.37 28.11 16.36
C ASN A 60 -10.94 29.35 15.57
N LYS A 61 -11.19 29.41 14.26
CA LYS A 61 -10.71 30.47 13.35
C LYS A 61 -9.18 30.63 13.40
N GLU A 62 -8.46 29.52 13.48
CA GLU A 62 -6.99 29.50 13.51
C GLU A 62 -6.36 30.02 12.21
N LEU A 63 -7.03 29.79 11.08
CA LEU A 63 -6.63 30.27 9.76
C LEU A 63 -7.80 30.98 9.04
N PRO A 64 -7.50 31.84 8.05
CA PRO A 64 -8.53 32.67 7.40
C PRO A 64 -9.62 31.90 6.65
N SER A 65 -9.35 30.68 6.19
CA SER A 65 -10.28 29.90 5.40
C SER A 65 -10.20 28.39 5.65
N GLN A 66 -11.29 27.67 5.35
CA GLN A 66 -11.31 26.20 5.37
C GLN A 66 -10.20 25.60 4.50
N LYS A 67 -9.98 26.16 3.31
CA LYS A 67 -8.95 25.69 2.38
C LYS A 67 -7.54 25.80 2.95
N GLU A 68 -7.27 26.86 3.71
CA GLU A 68 -5.98 27.01 4.39
C GLU A 68 -5.82 26.03 5.54
N CYS A 69 -6.87 25.76 6.33
CA CYS A 69 -6.85 24.67 7.32
C CYS A 69 -6.58 23.31 6.67
N GLU A 70 -7.26 22.99 5.56
CA GLU A 70 -7.05 21.74 4.80
C GLU A 70 -5.61 21.62 4.30
N THR A 71 -5.08 22.69 3.71
CA THR A 71 -3.70 22.73 3.22
C THR A 71 -2.69 22.59 4.35
N PHE A 72 -2.91 23.28 5.47
CA PHE A 72 -2.02 23.27 6.63
C PHE A 72 -1.92 21.90 7.30
N TYR A 73 -3.03 21.16 7.38
CA TYR A 73 -3.04 19.82 7.99
C TYR A 73 -2.89 18.67 6.97
N ALA A 74 -2.69 18.96 5.68
CA ALA A 74 -2.59 17.95 4.62
C ALA A 74 -1.43 16.97 4.83
N ASP A 75 -0.29 17.47 5.32
CA ASP A 75 0.92 16.69 5.58
C ASP A 75 1.04 16.21 7.03
N TYR A 76 0.03 16.48 7.88
CA TYR A 76 0.04 16.08 9.27
C TYR A 76 0.32 14.58 9.40
N GLY A 77 1.23 14.24 10.31
CA GLY A 77 1.72 12.87 10.52
C GLY A 77 2.81 12.42 9.54
N GLY A 78 3.20 13.27 8.59
CA GLY A 78 4.44 13.19 7.83
C GLY A 78 5.67 13.52 8.68
N ARG A 79 6.84 13.64 8.03
CA ARG A 79 8.08 14.00 8.70
C ARG A 79 8.09 15.49 9.04
N MET A 80 7.98 15.83 10.32
CA MET A 80 7.93 17.21 10.80
C MET A 80 9.10 17.52 11.74
N GLY A 81 9.90 18.55 11.43
CA GLY A 81 10.90 19.09 12.37
C GLY A 81 11.87 18.06 12.95
N GLY A 82 12.35 17.12 12.13
CA GLY A 82 13.29 16.07 12.56
C GLY A 82 12.64 14.91 13.34
N ARG A 83 11.33 14.94 13.57
CA ARG A 83 10.60 13.83 14.21
C ARG A 83 10.28 12.74 13.18
N ALA A 84 10.26 11.50 13.64
CA ALA A 84 9.79 10.39 12.85
C ALA A 84 8.31 10.62 12.45
N PRO A 85 7.90 10.23 11.24
CA PRO A 85 6.50 10.28 10.88
C PRO A 85 5.66 9.35 11.77
N LEU A 86 4.38 9.66 11.92
CA LEU A 86 3.49 8.91 12.81
C LEU A 86 3.08 7.56 12.22
N PHE A 87 2.76 6.60 13.08
CA PHE A 87 2.18 5.28 12.76
C PHE A 87 3.06 4.32 11.95
N TYR A 88 4.38 4.49 11.95
CA TYR A 88 5.28 3.48 11.37
C TYR A 88 5.46 2.23 12.26
N ASP A 89 4.91 2.24 13.48
CA ASP A 89 4.84 1.11 14.41
C ASP A 89 3.65 0.17 14.15
N LEU A 90 2.81 0.46 13.15
CA LEU A 90 1.72 -0.43 12.75
C LEU A 90 2.25 -1.79 12.25
N PRO A 91 1.53 -2.91 12.47
CA PRO A 91 1.98 -4.24 12.09
C PRO A 91 2.41 -4.37 10.63
N GLU A 92 1.68 -3.73 9.71
CA GLU A 92 1.99 -3.73 8.28
C GLU A 92 3.31 -3.02 7.97
N CYS A 93 3.60 -1.95 8.71
CA CYS A 93 4.84 -1.17 8.58
C CYS A 93 6.04 -1.90 9.20
N VAL A 94 5.85 -2.54 10.35
CA VAL A 94 6.86 -3.42 10.97
C VAL A 94 7.20 -4.56 10.02
N THR A 95 6.19 -5.20 9.42
CA THR A 95 6.40 -6.28 8.45
C THR A 95 7.20 -5.80 7.22
N ALA A 96 6.87 -4.63 6.68
CA ALA A 96 7.58 -4.04 5.55
C ALA A 96 9.05 -3.73 5.91
N PHE A 97 9.28 -3.16 7.09
CA PHE A 97 10.61 -2.83 7.60
C PHE A 97 11.45 -4.07 7.85
N GLU A 98 10.93 -5.09 8.53
CA GLU A 98 11.66 -6.33 8.80
C GLU A 98 12.06 -7.07 7.51
N PHE A 99 11.17 -7.09 6.51
CA PHE A 99 11.48 -7.66 5.20
C PHE A 99 12.61 -6.91 4.48
N GLU A 100 12.64 -5.58 4.62
CA GLU A 100 13.71 -4.72 4.11
C GLU A 100 15.03 -4.93 4.87
N GLN A 101 15.00 -5.04 6.21
CA GLN A 101 16.20 -5.24 7.03
C GLN A 101 16.85 -6.61 6.78
N GLY A 102 16.06 -7.65 6.52
CA GLY A 102 16.59 -8.93 6.05
C GLY A 102 17.29 -8.85 4.68
N VAL A 103 17.34 -7.68 4.01
CA VAL A 103 18.21 -7.42 2.85
C VAL A 103 19.59 -6.92 3.29
N ARG A 104 19.62 -6.15 4.39
CA ARG A 104 20.75 -5.31 4.77
C ARG A 104 21.77 -6.00 5.67
N GLN A 105 21.49 -7.17 6.23
CA GLN A 105 22.51 -8.00 6.89
C GLN A 105 23.45 -8.58 5.82
N PRO A 106 24.72 -8.15 5.74
CA PRO A 106 25.73 -8.94 5.05
C PRO A 106 26.13 -10.09 5.97
N ASP A 107 26.34 -11.28 5.39
CA ASP A 107 27.00 -12.40 6.08
C ASP A 107 28.40 -12.00 6.60
#